data_AF-A0A524EYM3-F1
#
_entry.id   AF-A0A524EYM3-F1
#
_cell.length_a   1.000
_cell.length_b   1.000
_cell.length_c   1.000
_cell.angle_alpha   90.00
_cell.angle_beta   90.00
_cell.angle_gamma   90.00
#
_symmetry.space_group_name_H-M   'P 1'
#
loop_
_entity.id
_entity.type
_entity.pdbx_description
1 polymer ?
#
loop_
_entity_poly.entity_id
_entity_poly.type
_entity_poly.pdbx_seq_one_letter_code
_entity_poly.pdbx_strand_id
1 'polypeptide(L)'
;MFFNILQMGIGSLGEYQEIIISVVLIIADIFLLKLGLILTKAEYRRKIKWVGISFLIQFGAIFFISSPMLILGFAGAFSEGPPVGFIILAIVGSVFLDFNLINVIHKIGFKRSFFVSLIILVPIIFAMSFLIQYLSRL
;
A
#
# COMPACT_ATOMS: atom_id res chain seq x y z
N MET A 1 15.96 -11.33 -14.32
CA MET A 1 14.62 -11.63 -13.77
C MET A 1 13.50 -10.95 -14.55
N PHE A 2 13.53 -9.62 -14.75
CA PHE A 2 12.53 -8.91 -15.59
C PHE A 2 12.44 -9.43 -17.04
N PHE A 3 13.59 -9.78 -17.64
CA PHE A 3 13.64 -10.40 -18.98
C PHE A 3 13.09 -11.84 -19.02
N ASN A 4 13.14 -12.59 -17.91
CA ASN A 4 12.57 -13.94 -17.86
C ASN A 4 11.03 -13.89 -17.81
N ILE A 5 10.46 -12.85 -17.19
CA ILE A 5 9.02 -12.59 -17.15
C ILE A 5 8.47 -12.25 -18.54
N LEU A 6 9.28 -11.59 -19.38
CA LEU A 6 8.92 -11.28 -20.77
C LEU A 6 9.10 -12.47 -21.74
N GLN A 7 9.89 -13.49 -21.34
CA GLN A 7 10.15 -14.69 -22.15
C GLN A 7 9.24 -15.88 -21.79
N MET A 8 8.64 -15.91 -20.60
CA MET A 8 7.50 -16.79 -20.31
C MET A 8 6.32 -16.23 -21.10
N GLY A 9 6.01 -16.85 -22.24
CA GLY A 9 4.89 -16.45 -23.10
C GLY A 9 3.65 -16.16 -22.26
N ILE A 10 2.88 -15.13 -22.66
CA ILE A 10 1.70 -14.62 -21.96
C ILE A 10 0.92 -15.79 -21.36
N GLY A 11 1.17 -16.06 -20.07
CA GLY A 11 0.42 -17.04 -19.31
C GLY A 11 -1.05 -16.67 -19.41
N SER A 12 -1.94 -17.66 -19.31
CA SER A 12 -3.37 -17.35 -19.36
C SER A 12 -3.68 -16.24 -18.34
N LEU A 13 -4.59 -15.31 -18.65
CA LEU A 13 -4.92 -14.16 -17.78
C LEU A 13 -5.18 -14.56 -16.30
N GLY A 14 -5.57 -15.82 -16.05
CA GLY A 14 -5.76 -16.38 -14.72
C GLY A 14 -4.48 -16.50 -13.88
N GLU A 15 -3.29 -16.64 -14.47
CA GLU A 15 -2.02 -16.75 -13.74
C GLU A 15 -1.53 -15.40 -13.17
N TYR A 16 -2.01 -14.28 -13.73
CA TYR A 16 -1.62 -12.93 -13.29
C TYR A 16 -2.77 -12.18 -12.62
N GLN A 17 -3.89 -12.86 -12.37
CA GLN A 17 -5.11 -12.23 -11.88
C GLN A 17 -4.90 -11.50 -10.55
N GLU A 18 -4.17 -12.12 -9.61
CA GLU A 18 -3.89 -11.52 -8.29
C GLU A 18 -2.99 -10.28 -8.40
N ILE A 19 -2.02 -10.28 -9.32
CA ILE A 19 -1.17 -9.10 -9.58
C ILE A 19 -2.01 -7.97 -10.19
N ILE A 20 -2.85 -8.29 -11.18
CA ILE A 20 -3.71 -7.31 -11.84
C ILE A 20 -4.67 -6.68 -10.83
N ILE A 21 -5.31 -7.49 -9.98
CA ILE A 21 -6.18 -7.01 -8.89
C ILE A 21 -5.41 -6.11 -7.94
N SER A 22 -4.19 -6.49 -7.54
CA SER A 22 -3.36 -5.69 -6.64
C SER A 22 -3.02 -4.32 -7.23
N VAL A 23 -2.66 -4.27 -8.52
CA VAL A 23 -2.38 -3.00 -9.23
C VAL A 23 -3.64 -2.14 -9.33
N VAL A 24 -4.80 -2.74 -9.63
CA VAL A 24 -6.08 -2.02 -9.68
C VAL A 24 -6.44 -1.45 -8.31
N LEU A 25 -6.24 -2.20 -7.23
CA LEU A 25 -6.48 -1.74 -5.86
C LEU A 25 -5.58 -0.56 -5.49
N ILE A 26 -4.28 -0.62 -5.85
CA ILE A 26 -3.32 0.48 -5.65
C ILE A 26 -3.76 1.75 -6.40
N ILE A 27 -4.22 1.61 -7.64
CA ILE A 27 -4.72 2.75 -8.42
C ILE A 27 -6.02 3.30 -7.82
N ALA A 28 -6.94 2.41 -7.41
CA ALA A 28 -8.17 2.79 -6.73
C ALA A 28 -7.89 3.57 -5.46
N ASP A 29 -6.79 3.27 -4.78
CA ASP A 29 -6.38 3.94 -3.55
C ASP A 29 -6.07 5.43 -3.73
N ILE A 30 -5.52 5.82 -4.89
CA ILE A 30 -5.33 7.24 -5.25
C ILE A 30 -6.68 7.96 -5.33
N PHE A 31 -7.71 7.30 -5.87
CA PHE A 31 -9.05 7.84 -5.94
C PHE A 31 -9.73 7.87 -4.57
N LEU A 32 -9.51 6.86 -3.73
CA LEU A 32 -10.02 6.82 -2.36
C LEU A 32 -9.38 7.91 -1.49
N LEU A 33 -8.08 8.14 -1.60
CA LEU A 33 -7.40 9.27 -0.97
C LEU A 33 -8.06 10.58 -1.41
N LYS A 34 -8.25 10.79 -2.72
CA LYS A 34 -8.92 12.00 -3.22
C LYS A 34 -10.34 12.15 -2.64
N LEU A 35 -11.10 11.07 -2.58
CA LEU A 35 -12.45 11.07 -2.02
C LEU A 35 -12.41 11.39 -0.52
N GLY A 36 -11.49 10.80 0.23
CA GLY A 36 -11.24 11.10 1.64
C GLY A 36 -10.90 12.58 1.88
N LEU A 37 -10.08 13.19 1.02
CA LEU A 37 -9.77 14.63 1.08
C LEU A 37 -10.99 15.52 0.81
N ILE A 38 -11.88 15.09 -0.09
CA ILE A 38 -13.13 15.79 -0.40
C ILE A 38 -14.07 15.72 0.81
N LEU A 39 -14.30 14.52 1.36
CA LEU A 39 -15.16 14.30 2.52
C LEU A 39 -14.69 15.08 3.76
N THR A 40 -13.37 15.15 3.97
CA THR A 40 -12.77 15.85 5.12
C THR A 40 -12.53 17.34 4.89
N LYS A 41 -12.90 17.87 3.72
CA LYS A 41 -12.75 19.28 3.32
C LYS A 41 -11.32 19.81 3.48
N ALA A 42 -10.31 19.05 3.03
CA ALA A 42 -8.88 19.36 3.18
C ALA A 42 -8.43 20.68 2.54
N GLU A 43 -8.09 21.74 3.26
CA GLU A 43 -7.92 23.09 2.68
C GLU A 43 -6.79 23.25 1.65
N TYR A 44 -5.77 22.39 1.70
CA TYR A 44 -4.54 22.55 0.91
C TYR A 44 -4.30 21.37 -0.05
N ARG A 45 -3.70 21.64 -1.22
CA ARG A 45 -3.18 20.62 -2.16
C ARG A 45 -4.15 19.49 -2.59
N ARG A 46 -5.45 19.79 -2.81
CA ARG A 46 -6.45 18.80 -3.28
C ARG A 46 -6.36 18.33 -4.74
N LYS A 47 -5.56 18.99 -5.60
CA LYS A 47 -5.51 18.66 -7.05
C LYS A 47 -4.93 17.25 -7.23
N ILE A 48 -5.41 16.49 -8.24
CA ILE A 48 -4.99 15.09 -8.47
C ILE A 48 -3.47 14.90 -8.55
N LYS A 49 -2.73 15.89 -9.11
CA LYS A 49 -1.26 15.91 -9.12
C LYS A 49 -0.67 15.77 -7.71
N TRP A 50 -1.21 16.53 -6.75
CA TRP A 50 -0.75 16.48 -5.37
C TRP A 50 -1.22 15.23 -4.63
N VAL A 51 -2.42 14.74 -4.94
CA VAL A 51 -2.93 13.47 -4.41
C VAL A 51 -2.02 12.31 -4.82
N GLY A 52 -1.68 12.21 -6.11
CA GLY A 52 -0.78 11.19 -6.62
C GLY A 52 0.62 11.29 -6.02
N ILE A 53 1.18 12.50 -5.89
CA ILE A 53 2.48 12.70 -5.22
C ILE A 53 2.39 12.27 -3.75
N SER A 54 1.34 12.64 -3.02
CA SER A 54 1.19 12.22 -1.63
C SER A 54 1.07 10.70 -1.50
N PHE A 55 0.32 10.06 -2.40
CA PHE A 55 0.21 8.60 -2.44
C PHE A 55 1.56 7.93 -2.69
N LEU A 56 2.34 8.45 -3.64
CA LEU A 56 3.65 7.88 -3.95
C LEU A 56 4.63 7.99 -2.77
N ILE A 57 4.57 9.09 -2.01
CA ILE A 57 5.37 9.26 -0.78
C ILE A 57 4.88 8.31 0.32
N GLN A 58 3.56 8.19 0.51
CA GLN A 58 2.94 7.26 1.45
C GLN A 58 3.37 5.81 1.16
N PHE A 59 3.13 5.35 -0.07
CA PHE A 59 3.52 4.03 -0.53
C PHE A 59 5.02 3.78 -0.36
N GLY A 60 5.87 4.73 -0.78
CA GLY A 60 7.32 4.61 -0.64
C GLY A 60 7.78 4.51 0.81
N ALA A 61 7.15 5.26 1.72
CA ALA A 61 7.47 5.23 3.14
C ALA A 61 7.01 3.92 3.81
N ILE A 62 5.80 3.45 3.49
CA ILE A 62 5.28 2.14 3.95
C ILE A 62 6.19 1.02 3.45
N PHE A 63 6.57 1.05 2.17
CA PHE A 63 7.49 0.08 1.59
C PHE A 63 8.85 0.09 2.29
N PHE A 64 9.41 1.28 2.57
CA PHE A 64 10.67 1.41 3.28
C PHE A 64 10.60 0.81 4.71
N ILE A 65 9.54 1.12 5.46
CA ILE A 65 9.32 0.54 6.81
C ILE A 65 9.14 -0.97 6.76
N SER A 66 8.46 -1.47 5.73
CA SER A 66 8.18 -2.90 5.56
C SER A 66 9.37 -3.67 4.97
N SER A 67 10.35 -2.97 4.36
CA SER A 67 11.47 -3.59 3.65
C SER A 67 12.34 -4.52 4.50
N PRO A 68 12.64 -4.25 5.80
CA PRO A 68 13.39 -5.20 6.62
C PRO A 68 12.64 -6.53 6.81
N MET A 69 11.32 -6.48 6.96
CA MET A 69 10.50 -7.70 7.01
C MET A 69 10.53 -8.43 5.67
N LEU A 70 10.42 -7.72 4.54
CA LEU A 70 10.50 -8.34 3.22
C LEU A 70 11.86 -9.04 3.02
N ILE A 71 12.96 -8.40 3.41
CA ILE A 71 14.31 -8.98 3.33
C ILE A 71 14.42 -10.24 4.20
N LEU A 72 13.95 -10.19 5.46
CA LEU A 72 13.94 -11.35 6.35
C LEU A 72 13.06 -12.50 5.80
N GLY A 73 11.93 -12.16 5.20
CA GLY A 73 11.05 -13.11 4.51
C GLY A 73 11.76 -13.79 3.34
N PHE A 74 12.42 -13.03 2.47
CA PHE A 74 13.19 -13.58 1.35
C PHE A 74 14.40 -14.40 1.78
N ALA A 75 14.99 -14.09 2.94
CA ALA A 75 16.05 -14.88 3.55
C ALA A 75 15.55 -16.19 4.21
N GLY A 76 14.24 -16.47 4.16
CA GLY A 76 13.64 -17.67 4.73
C GLY A 76 13.42 -17.62 6.25
N ALA A 77 13.59 -16.46 6.90
CA ALA A 77 13.44 -16.32 8.35
C ALA A 77 11.98 -16.50 8.84
N PHE A 78 11.02 -16.54 7.91
CA PHE A 78 9.58 -16.63 8.17
C PHE A 78 8.99 -17.94 7.61
N SER A 79 9.66 -19.08 7.82
CA SER A 79 9.19 -20.39 7.35
C SER A 79 7.79 -20.78 7.86
N GLU A 80 7.40 -20.26 9.04
CA GLU A 80 6.05 -20.42 9.62
C GLU A 80 5.22 -19.13 9.54
N GLY A 81 5.67 -18.17 8.74
CA GLY A 81 5.11 -16.82 8.65
C GLY A 81 5.83 -15.79 9.54
N PRO A 82 5.58 -14.48 9.31
CA PRO A 82 6.19 -13.43 10.09
C PRO A 82 5.65 -13.40 11.53
N PRO A 83 6.50 -13.20 12.55
CA PRO A 83 6.07 -12.99 13.92
C PRO A 83 4.99 -11.90 14.02
N VAL A 84 3.91 -12.18 14.74
CA VAL A 84 2.75 -11.28 14.89
C VAL A 84 3.18 -9.89 15.38
N GLY A 85 4.19 -9.81 16.25
CA GLY A 85 4.75 -8.54 16.72
C GLY A 85 5.28 -7.65 15.59
N PHE A 86 5.95 -8.23 14.58
CA PHE A 86 6.44 -7.46 13.42
C PHE A 86 5.29 -7.01 12.52
N ILE A 87 4.27 -7.83 12.33
CA ILE A 87 3.06 -7.44 11.57
C ILE A 87 2.37 -6.25 12.25
N ILE A 88 2.16 -6.32 13.56
CA ILE A 88 1.56 -5.21 14.33
C ILE A 88 2.40 -3.95 14.20
N LEU A 89 3.73 -4.06 14.34
CA LEU A 89 4.64 -2.93 14.24
C LEU A 89 4.61 -2.29 12.84
N ALA A 90 4.56 -3.12 11.79
CA ALA A 90 4.42 -2.65 10.41
C ALA A 90 3.07 -1.94 10.19
N ILE A 91 1.96 -2.49 10.67
CA ILE A 91 0.63 -1.87 10.53
C ILE A 91 0.57 -0.54 11.30
N VAL A 92 0.96 -0.54 12.58
CA VAL A 92 0.92 0.66 13.43
C VAL A 92 1.85 1.73 12.88
N GLY A 93 3.08 1.36 12.50
CA GLY A 93 4.04 2.27 11.89
C GLY A 93 3.54 2.85 10.56
N SER A 94 2.95 2.02 9.71
CA SER A 94 2.39 2.45 8.42
C SER A 94 1.23 3.42 8.61
N VAL A 95 0.24 3.08 9.45
CA VAL A 95 -0.90 3.97 9.73
C VAL A 95 -0.42 5.28 10.35
N PHE A 96 0.52 5.22 11.30
CA PHE A 96 1.08 6.40 11.93
C PHE A 96 1.73 7.33 10.91
N LEU A 97 2.55 6.77 10.04
CA LEU A 97 3.20 7.54 9.00
C LEU A 97 2.17 8.12 8.02
N ASP A 98 1.23 7.30 7.55
CA ASP A 98 0.22 7.69 6.58
C ASP A 98 -0.60 8.90 7.03
N PHE A 99 -1.20 8.83 8.22
CA PHE A 99 -2.04 9.93 8.67
C PHE A 99 -1.21 11.20 8.92
N ASN A 100 0.03 11.08 9.42
CA ASN A 100 0.90 12.23 9.61
C ASN A 100 1.24 12.87 8.27
N LEU A 101 1.56 12.06 7.26
CA LEU A 101 1.90 12.52 5.93
C LEU A 101 0.71 13.19 5.24
N ILE A 102 -0.49 12.61 5.39
CA ILE A 102 -1.76 13.22 4.95
C ILE A 102 -1.97 14.57 5.64
N ASN A 103 -1.78 14.64 6.97
CA ASN A 103 -1.97 15.87 7.73
C ASN A 103 -0.99 16.97 7.31
N VAL A 104 0.28 16.62 7.11
CA VAL A 104 1.33 17.55 6.69
C VAL A 104 1.09 18.06 5.27
N ILE A 105 0.74 17.19 4.32
CA ILE A 105 0.59 17.57 2.91
C ILE A 105 -0.71 18.32 2.66
N HIS A 106 -1.82 17.86 3.24
CA HIS A 106 -3.17 18.33 2.90
C HIS A 106 -3.80 19.23 3.97
N LYS A 107 -3.14 19.42 5.12
CA LYS A 107 -3.56 20.30 6.23
C LYS A 107 -5.00 20.08 6.67
N ILE A 108 -5.35 18.82 6.93
CA ILE A 108 -6.73 18.40 7.22
C ILE A 108 -7.02 18.37 8.74
N GLY A 109 -5.97 18.35 9.56
CA GLY A 109 -6.05 18.15 11.00
C GLY A 109 -6.05 16.67 11.39
N PHE A 110 -5.54 16.40 12.59
CA PHE A 110 -5.21 15.05 13.09
C PHE A 110 -6.37 14.05 13.04
N LYS A 111 -7.58 14.43 13.51
CA LYS A 111 -8.74 13.53 13.53
C LYS A 111 -9.19 13.13 12.12
N ARG A 112 -9.15 14.10 11.19
CA ARG A 112 -9.61 13.90 9.81
C ARG A 112 -8.58 13.11 9.00
N SER A 113 -7.29 13.37 9.19
CA SER A 113 -6.24 12.59 8.55
C SER A 113 -6.27 11.12 8.99
N PHE A 114 -6.55 10.86 10.27
CA PHE A 114 -6.71 9.50 10.78
C PHE A 114 -7.88 8.75 10.11
N PHE A 115 -9.01 9.44 9.91
CA PHE A 115 -10.14 8.86 9.19
C PHE A 115 -9.79 8.52 7.74
N VAL A 116 -9.06 9.42 7.05
CA VAL A 116 -8.62 9.18 5.67
C VAL A 116 -7.63 8.02 5.59
N SER A 117 -6.67 7.93 6.52
CA SER A 117 -5.72 6.80 6.54
C SER A 117 -6.42 5.45 6.76
N LEU A 118 -7.48 5.39 7.58
CA LEU A 118 -8.26 4.16 7.76
C LEU A 118 -8.98 3.72 6.47
N ILE A 119 -9.47 4.66 5.67
CA ILE A 119 -10.11 4.35 4.38
C ILE A 119 -9.11 3.72 3.41
N ILE A 120 -7.88 4.24 3.38
CA ILE A 120 -6.79 3.80 2.48
C ILE A 120 -6.18 2.48 2.97
N LEU A 121 -6.15 2.25 4.29
CA LEU A 121 -5.60 1.02 4.85
C LEU A 121 -6.30 -0.25 4.35
N VAL A 122 -7.62 -0.18 4.16
CA VAL A 122 -8.43 -1.34 3.73
C VAL A 122 -7.97 -1.92 2.39
N PRO A 123 -7.97 -1.16 1.28
CA PRO A 123 -7.49 -1.66 -0.02
C PRO A 123 -6.00 -2.04 0.01
N ILE A 124 -5.15 -1.39 0.81
CA ILE A 124 -3.75 -1.81 1.01
C ILE A 124 -3.68 -3.23 1.58
N ILE A 125 -4.47 -3.52 2.64
CA ILE A 125 -4.50 -4.86 3.25
C ILE A 125 -4.97 -5.91 2.24
N PHE A 126 -6.02 -5.60 1.46
CA PHE A 126 -6.49 -6.50 0.40
C PHE A 126 -5.42 -6.72 -0.68
N ALA A 127 -4.79 -5.65 -1.18
CA ALA A 127 -3.74 -5.74 -2.19
C ALA A 127 -2.55 -6.59 -1.70
N MET A 128 -2.11 -6.37 -0.46
CA MET A 128 -1.04 -7.18 0.14
C MET A 128 -1.44 -8.64 0.31
N SER A 129 -2.70 -8.93 0.66
CA SER A 129 -3.20 -10.30 0.79
C SER A 129 -3.20 -11.04 -0.54
N PHE A 130 -3.65 -10.40 -1.63
CA PHE A 130 -3.59 -10.96 -2.97
C PHE A 130 -2.14 -11.16 -3.45
N LEU A 131 -1.26 -10.19 -3.16
CA LEU A 131 0.16 -10.29 -3.51
C LEU A 131 0.84 -11.46 -2.79
N ILE A 132 0.59 -11.63 -1.48
CA ILE A 132 1.12 -12.76 -0.70
C ILE A 132 0.60 -14.08 -1.25
N GLN A 133 -0.70 -14.15 -1.56
CA GLN A 133 -1.30 -15.35 -2.13
C GLN A 133 -0.66 -15.73 -3.47
N TYR A 134 -0.39 -14.75 -4.32
CA TYR A 134 0.34 -14.96 -5.57
C TYR A 134 1.76 -15.48 -5.31
N LEU A 135 2.53 -14.81 -4.44
CA LEU A 135 3.91 -15.20 -4.12
C LEU A 135 3.99 -16.59 -3.46
N SER A 136 2.97 -17.02 -2.72
CA SER A 136 2.92 -18.35 -2.08
C SER A 136 2.66 -19.50 -3.06
N ARG A 137 2.22 -19.19 -4.30
CA ARG A 137 1.97 -20.17 -5.36
C ARG A 137 3.12 -20.28 -6.37
N LEU A 138 4.11 -19.40 -6.27
CA LEU A 138 5.36 -19.44 -7.03
C LEU A 138 6.36 -20.40 -6.37
#